data_AF-A0A970HTX3-F1
#
_entry.id   AF-A0A970HTX3-F1
#
_cell.length_a   1.000
_cell.length_b   1.000
_cell.length_c   1.000
_cell.angle_alpha   90.00
_cell.angle_beta   90.00
_cell.angle_gamma   90.00
#
_symmetry.space_group_name_H-M   'P 1'
#
loop_
_entity.id
_entity.type
_entity.pdbx_description
1 polymer ?
#
loop_
_entity_poly.entity_id
_entity_poly.type
_entity_poly.pdbx_seq_one_letter_code
_entity_poly.pdbx_strand_id
1 'polypeptide(L)'
;GLNGRKHAGSDRYVEEFLYDLQADPYELTNLIGLESHQETAAILREKLIRRMVEIGEEAPVIEPAPTRKSGQRRVTAEEANM
;
A
#
# COMPACT_ATOMS: atom_id res chain seq x y z
N GLY A 1 -13.61 0.99 4.11
CA GLY A 1 -14.18 -0.29 4.60
C GLY A 1 -14.41 -0.26 6.09
N LEU A 2 -14.08 -1.35 6.79
CA LEU A 2 -13.96 -1.36 8.26
C LEU A 2 -12.78 -0.48 8.72
N ASN A 3 -12.76 -0.08 9.98
CA ASN A 3 -11.65 0.72 10.52
C ASN A 3 -10.43 -0.17 10.81
N GLY A 4 -9.35 -0.01 10.05
CA GLY A 4 -8.14 -0.84 10.19
C GLY A 4 -7.47 -0.77 11.57
N ARG A 5 -7.59 0.35 12.31
CA ARG A 5 -7.05 0.44 13.68
C ARG A 5 -7.87 -0.36 14.69
N LYS A 6 -9.20 -0.37 14.54
CA LYS A 6 -10.10 -1.14 15.43
C LYS A 6 -10.04 -2.65 15.16
N HIS A 7 -9.58 -3.04 13.97
CA HIS A 7 -9.45 -4.42 13.52
C HIS A 7 -7.99 -4.74 13.15
N ALA A 8 -7.04 -4.25 13.95
CA ALA A 8 -5.64 -4.65 13.83
C ALA A 8 -5.50 -6.16 14.09
N GLY A 9 -4.65 -6.85 13.32
CA GLY A 9 -4.51 -8.30 13.37
C GLY A 9 -5.62 -9.09 12.64
N SER A 10 -6.38 -8.44 11.74
CA SER A 10 -7.28 -9.14 10.80
C SER A 10 -6.49 -10.08 9.88
N ASP A 11 -7.08 -11.20 9.50
CA ASP A 11 -6.53 -12.14 8.51
C ASP A 11 -6.61 -11.59 7.07
N ARG A 12 -7.47 -10.60 6.85
CA ARG A 12 -7.67 -9.94 5.55
C ARG A 12 -7.72 -8.42 5.64
N TYR A 13 -7.08 -7.79 4.67
CA TYR A 13 -7.11 -6.35 4.41
C TYR A 13 -7.34 -6.05 2.93
N VAL A 14 -7.76 -4.83 2.64
CA VAL A 14 -7.86 -4.29 1.28
C VAL A 14 -7.08 -2.99 1.24
N GLU A 15 -6.27 -2.80 0.20
CA GLU A 15 -5.53 -1.56 0.00
C GLU A 15 -6.49 -0.37 -0.21
N GLU A 16 -6.40 0.63 0.67
CA GLU A 16 -7.25 1.82 0.62
C GLU A 16 -6.46 3.11 0.40
N PHE A 17 -5.17 3.15 0.78
CA PHE A 17 -4.34 4.36 0.72
C PHE A 17 -2.89 4.09 0.33
N LEU A 18 -2.32 4.96 -0.50
CA LEU A 18 -0.90 5.06 -0.79
C LEU A 18 -0.54 6.54 -0.96
N TYR A 19 0.44 7.03 -0.21
CA TYR A 19 0.86 8.44 -0.25
C TYR A 19 2.35 8.55 -0.51
N ASP A 20 2.72 9.56 -1.30
CA ASP A 20 4.09 9.99 -1.52
C ASP A 20 4.38 11.12 -0.54
N LEU A 21 4.99 10.80 0.61
CA LEU A 21 5.22 11.79 1.67
C LEU A 21 6.29 12.82 1.29
N GLN A 22 7.10 12.57 0.27
CA GLN A 22 8.10 13.52 -0.21
C GLN A 22 7.44 14.61 -1.06
N ALA A 23 6.58 14.21 -2.00
CA ALA A 23 5.84 15.15 -2.84
C ALA A 23 4.59 15.73 -2.15
N ASP A 24 3.99 14.99 -1.22
CA ASP A 24 2.75 15.33 -0.52
C ASP A 24 2.84 15.03 0.99
N PRO A 25 3.57 15.87 1.76
CA PRO A 25 3.78 15.67 3.20
C PRO A 25 2.51 15.70 4.05
N TYR A 26 1.40 16.19 3.48
CA TYR A 26 0.12 16.32 4.16
C TYR A 26 -0.90 15.24 3.70
N GLU A 27 -0.45 14.24 2.93
CA GLU A 27 -1.26 13.08 2.53
C GLU A 27 -2.57 13.44 1.80
N LEU A 28 -2.55 14.52 1.01
CA LEU A 28 -3.76 15.03 0.34
C LEU A 28 -4.16 14.20 -0.88
N THR A 29 -3.21 13.49 -1.49
CA THR A 29 -3.31 12.84 -2.78
C THR A 29 -3.12 11.35 -2.61
N ASN A 30 -4.23 10.63 -2.48
CA ASN A 30 -4.18 9.18 -2.47
C ASN A 30 -3.80 8.67 -3.88
N LEU A 31 -2.69 7.95 -3.98
CA LEU A 31 -2.10 7.39 -5.19
C LEU A 31 -2.49 5.92 -5.41
N ILE A 32 -3.25 5.32 -4.49
CA ILE A 32 -3.58 3.90 -4.57
C ILE A 32 -4.30 3.54 -5.87
N GLY A 33 -4.05 2.34 -6.39
CA GLY A 33 -4.66 1.84 -7.62
C GLY A 33 -4.11 2.46 -8.91
N LEU A 34 -3.35 3.56 -8.87
CA LEU A 34 -2.74 4.14 -10.08
C LEU A 34 -1.80 3.13 -10.73
N GLU A 35 -1.98 2.88 -12.04
CA GLU A 35 -1.13 1.94 -12.81
C GLU A 35 0.36 2.18 -12.57
N SER A 36 0.77 3.44 -12.51
CA SER A 36 2.14 3.85 -12.24
C SER A 36 2.70 3.55 -10.87
N HIS A 37 1.85 3.26 -9.89
CA HIS A 37 2.23 3.00 -8.51
C HIS A 37 1.89 1.57 -8.09
N GLN A 38 1.45 0.71 -9.02
CA GLN A 38 1.12 -0.70 -8.76
C GLN A 38 2.32 -1.48 -8.25
N GLU A 39 3.51 -1.26 -8.84
CA GLU A 39 4.75 -1.91 -8.40
C GLU A 39 5.14 -1.46 -6.99
N THR A 40 5.08 -0.15 -6.71
CA THR A 40 5.31 0.41 -5.36
C THR A 40 4.33 -0.16 -4.33
N ALA A 41 3.04 -0.22 -4.66
CA ALA A 41 2.02 -0.81 -3.79
C ALA A 41 2.34 -2.29 -3.50
N ALA A 42 2.75 -3.06 -4.51
CA ALA A 42 3.12 -4.46 -4.35
C ALA A 42 4.33 -4.65 -3.42
N ILE A 43 5.39 -3.86 -3.60
CA ILE A 43 6.59 -3.91 -2.74
C ILE A 43 6.23 -3.57 -1.29
N LEU A 44 5.42 -2.53 -1.08
CA LEU A 44 5.02 -2.10 0.27
C LEU A 44 4.11 -3.13 0.93
N ARG A 45 3.21 -3.78 0.18
CA ARG A 45 2.37 -4.89 0.63
C ARG A 45 3.21 -6.07 1.12
N GLU A 46 4.22 -6.48 0.35
CA GLU A 46 5.13 -7.57 0.73
C GLU A 46 5.93 -7.21 2.00
N LYS A 47 6.44 -5.98 2.08
CA LYS A 47 7.13 -5.48 3.29
C LYS A 47 6.22 -5.49 4.52
N LEU A 48 4.94 -5.13 4.37
CA LEU A 48 3.99 -5.13 5.47
C LEU A 48 3.71 -6.55 5.97
N ILE A 49 3.38 -7.48 5.06
CA ILE A 49 3.15 -8.90 5.40
C ILE A 49 4.35 -9.48 6.12
N ARG A 50 5.56 -9.23 5.60
CA ARG A 50 6.80 -9.70 6.23
C ARG A 50 6.95 -9.18 7.67
N ARG A 51 6.70 -7.90 7.91
CA ARG A 51 6.79 -7.32 9.26
C ARG A 51 5.76 -7.88 10.23
N MET A 52 4.54 -8.15 9.76
CA MET A 52 3.50 -8.79 10.58
C MET A 52 3.92 -10.21 10.99
N VAL A 53 4.48 -10.99 10.05
CA VAL A 53 5.02 -12.32 10.36
C VAL A 53 6.22 -12.25 11.32
N GLU A 54 7.11 -11.27 11.15
CA GLU A 54 8.29 -11.08 12.03
C GLU A 54 7.91 -10.83 13.50
N ILE A 55 6.74 -10.24 13.76
CA ILE A 55 6.22 -10.04 15.13
C ILE A 55 5.34 -11.20 15.64
N GLY A 56 5.21 -12.28 14.85
CA GLY A 56 4.50 -13.49 15.22
C GLY A 56 3.01 -13.54 14.82
N GLU A 57 2.53 -12.59 14.02
CA GLU A 57 1.21 -12.69 13.40
C GLU A 57 1.22 -13.72 12.25
N GLU A 58 0.06 -14.32 11.97
CA GLU A 58 -0.10 -15.10 10.74
C GLU A 58 -0.02 -14.17 9.52
N ALA A 59 0.51 -14.68 8.39
CA ALA A 59 0.62 -13.89 7.17
C ALA A 59 -0.78 -13.53 6.65
N PRO A 60 -1.18 -12.24 6.63
CA PRO A 60 -2.52 -11.87 6.20
C PRO A 60 -2.64 -11.85 4.67
N VAL A 61 -3.88 -11.92 4.20
CA VAL A 61 -4.22 -11.63 2.80
C VAL A 61 -4.46 -10.14 2.65
N ILE A 62 -3.65 -9.47 1.84
CA ILE A 62 -3.85 -8.05 1.51
C ILE A 62 -4.25 -7.96 0.04
N GLU A 63 -5.49 -7.54 -0.22
CA GLU A 63 -6.02 -7.45 -1.57
C GLU A 63 -5.61 -6.14 -2.25
N PRO A 64 -5.12 -6.20 -3.50
CA PRO A 64 -4.73 -5.00 -4.22
C PRO A 64 -5.94 -4.12 -4.53
N ALA A 65 -5.74 -2.81 -4.50
CA ALA A 65 -6.78 -1.88 -4.90
C ALA A 65 -7.08 -1.99 -6.41
N PRO A 66 -8.33 -1.72 -6.84
CA PRO A 66 -8.67 -1.71 -8.26
C PRO A 66 -7.77 -0.76 -9.06
N THR A 67 -7.25 -1.24 -10.18
CA THR A 67 -6.39 -0.46 -11.07
C THR A 67 -7.15 0.71 -11.69
N ARG A 68 -6.55 1.89 -11.67
CA ARG A 68 -7.03 3.10 -12.35
C ARG A 68 -5.92 3.71 -13.19
N LYS A 69 -6.31 4.29 -14.34
CA LYS A 69 -5.36 4.93 -15.26
C LYS A 69 -4.64 6.07 -14.55
N SER A 70 -3.32 5.96 -14.48
CA SER A 70 -2.44 7.07 -14.17
C SER A 70 -2.11 7.77 -15.47
N GLY A 71 -2.40 9.06 -15.63
CA GLY A 71 -2.15 9.81 -16.88
C GLY A 71 -0.75 9.62 -17.48
N GLN A 72 0.18 10.56 -17.26
CA GLN A 72 1.57 10.45 -17.78
C GLN A 72 2.61 10.05 -16.73
N ARG A 73 2.27 10.11 -15.43
CA ARG A 73 3.22 9.85 -14.33
C ARG A 73 3.45 8.34 -14.19
N ARG A 74 4.71 7.87 -14.25
CA ARG A 74 5.19 6.52 -13.84
C ARG A 74 6.11 6.66 -12.62
N VAL A 75 5.95 5.82 -11.60
CA VAL A 75 6.79 5.78 -10.39
C VAL A 75 7.64 4.51 -10.42
N THR A 76 8.88 4.57 -9.93
CA THR A 76 9.86 3.47 -10.04
C THR A 76 10.05 2.73 -8.72
N ALA A 77 10.56 1.49 -8.80
CA ALA A 77 10.82 0.64 -7.64
C ALA A 77 11.87 1.21 -6.65
N GLU A 78 12.71 2.16 -7.06
CA GLU A 78 13.67 2.82 -6.15
C GLU A 78 12.96 3.74 -5.16
N GLU A 79 11.94 4.48 -5.59
CA GLU A 79 11.10 5.32 -4.72
C GLU A 79 10.33 4.46 -3.69
N ALA A 80 10.04 3.19 -4.01
CA ALA A 80 9.40 2.24 -3.09
C ALA A 80 10.34 1.67 -2.01
N ASN A 81 11.66 1.85 -2.18
CA ASN A 81 12.70 1.17 -1.41
C ASN A 81 13.62 2.08 -0.58
N MET A 82 13.43 3.40 -0.63
CA MET A 82 14.09 4.34 0.29
C MET A 82 13.50 4.32 1.70
#